data_AF-A0A1A0HG12-F1
#
_entry.id   AF-A0A1A0HG12-F1
#
_cell.length_a   1.000
_cell.length_b   1.000
_cell.length_c   1.000
_cell.angle_alpha   90.00
_cell.angle_beta   90.00
_cell.angle_gamma   90.00
#
_symmetry.space_group_name_H-M   'P 1'
#
loop_
_entity.id
_entity.type
_entity.pdbx_description
1 polymer ?
#
loop_
_entity_poly.entity_id
_entity_poly.type
_entity_poly.pdbx_seq_one_letter_code
_entity_poly.pdbx_strand_id
1 'polypeptide(L)'
;MSDDQLKQVRSAVNHVISNYQLTSKSKLFQRLSSKNVDLISKGVMENKQDKHLMELIKKRDYYTRKIHELLNDSGEEKNPRLIVDEAEAGHYIRKRLLKDVTRSEQIKSLIRKHRQFQVSATEEQDKIIQKYRVRKPLAGGLKKIGSMNAAIDAKLNAEREAELQRFYTNLMQKQSEYCLESERLLRNLDVPFFNLLLDDHSVTKSQKVFVLDLLYKVLAEKL
;
A
#
# COMPACT_ATOMS: atom_id res chain seq x y z
N MET A 1 42.96 27.28 -8.62
CA MET A 1 41.84 26.47 -9.15
C MET A 1 41.38 25.53 -8.04
N SER A 2 40.08 25.29 -7.89
CA SER A 2 39.58 24.38 -6.85
C SER A 2 39.64 22.93 -7.36
N ASP A 3 40.33 22.05 -6.62
CA ASP A 3 40.40 20.62 -6.92
C ASP A 3 39.01 19.97 -6.95
N ASP A 4 38.05 20.50 -6.20
CA ASP A 4 36.68 19.99 -6.16
C ASP A 4 35.91 20.30 -7.44
N GLN A 5 36.17 21.45 -8.08
CA GLN A 5 35.58 21.77 -9.38
C GLN A 5 36.09 20.82 -10.47
N LEU A 6 37.40 20.52 -10.47
CA LEU A 6 37.98 19.59 -11.43
C LEU A 6 37.42 18.17 -11.26
N LYS A 7 37.23 17.70 -10.00
CA LYS A 7 36.59 16.42 -9.71
C LYS A 7 35.15 16.35 -10.24
N GLN A 8 34.37 17.41 -10.05
CA GLN A 8 33.00 17.49 -10.55
C GLN A 8 32.94 17.42 -12.08
N VAL A 9 33.77 18.22 -12.77
CA VAL A 9 33.84 18.20 -14.24
C VAL A 9 34.32 16.85 -14.75
N ARG A 10 35.31 16.23 -14.10
CA ARG A 10 35.79 14.89 -14.44
C ARG A 10 34.72 13.82 -14.31
N SER A 11 33.95 13.85 -13.23
CA SER A 11 32.80 12.97 -13.03
C SER A 11 31.75 13.15 -14.12
N ALA A 12 31.38 14.40 -14.41
CA ALA A 12 30.42 14.75 -15.46
C ALA A 12 30.87 14.28 -16.85
N VAL A 13 32.12 14.55 -17.24
CA VAL A 13 32.71 14.11 -18.50
C VAL A 13 32.72 12.59 -18.61
N ASN A 14 33.12 11.89 -17.54
CA ASN A 14 33.13 10.43 -17.51
C ASN A 14 31.72 9.85 -17.71
N HIS A 15 30.71 10.39 -17.02
CA HIS A 15 29.33 9.95 -17.17
C HIS A 15 28.80 10.18 -18.60
N VAL A 16 29.15 11.31 -19.23
CA VAL A 16 28.76 11.60 -20.62
C VAL A 16 29.43 10.62 -21.58
N ILE A 17 30.71 10.30 -21.39
CA ILE A 17 31.43 9.31 -22.19
C ILE A 17 30.81 7.92 -22.06
N SER A 18 30.49 7.48 -20.84
CA SER A 18 29.84 6.19 -20.62
C SER A 18 28.48 6.11 -21.30
N ASN A 19 27.65 7.15 -21.14
CA ASN A 19 26.35 7.20 -21.80
C ASN A 19 26.48 7.20 -23.32
N TYR A 20 27.43 7.95 -23.88
CA TYR A 20 27.73 7.93 -25.31
C TYR A 20 28.08 6.51 -25.76
N GLN A 21 29.04 5.84 -25.12
CA GLN A 21 29.45 4.48 -25.49
C GLN A 21 28.30 3.45 -25.48
N LEU A 22 27.32 3.64 -24.60
CA LEU A 22 26.13 2.79 -24.49
C LEU A 22 25.05 3.13 -25.53
N THR A 23 24.88 4.40 -25.89
CA THR A 23 23.74 4.89 -26.69
C THR A 23 24.08 5.29 -28.12
N SER A 24 25.34 5.64 -28.40
CA SER A 24 25.79 6.14 -29.69
C SER A 24 27.27 5.86 -29.91
N LYS A 25 27.60 5.11 -30.96
CA LYS A 25 29.00 4.84 -31.37
C LYS A 25 29.34 5.56 -32.67
N SER A 26 28.93 6.83 -32.78
CA SER A 26 29.21 7.63 -33.97
C SER A 26 30.72 7.72 -34.25
N LYS A 27 31.10 7.57 -35.52
CA LYS A 27 32.49 7.79 -35.95
C LYS A 27 32.91 9.27 -35.83
N LEU A 28 31.97 10.20 -35.66
CA LEU A 28 32.24 11.63 -35.56
C LEU A 28 32.85 12.04 -34.20
N PHE A 29 32.57 11.29 -33.12
CA PHE A 29 33.02 11.64 -31.77
C PHE A 29 34.00 10.60 -31.19
N GLN A 30 34.93 10.09 -32.00
CA GLN A 30 35.93 9.09 -31.59
C GLN A 30 36.80 9.53 -30.39
N ARG A 31 37.00 10.84 -30.24
CA ARG A 31 37.78 11.41 -29.13
C ARG A 31 37.05 11.32 -27.79
N LEU A 32 35.72 11.10 -27.79
CA LEU A 32 34.90 10.98 -26.60
C LEU A 32 35.00 9.55 -26.04
N SER A 33 36.15 9.24 -25.43
CA SER A 33 36.50 7.92 -24.91
C SER A 33 37.05 7.98 -23.48
N SER A 34 36.95 6.88 -22.74
CA SER A 34 37.42 6.79 -21.36
C SER A 34 38.91 7.14 -21.20
N LYS A 35 39.72 6.85 -22.23
CA LYS A 35 41.15 7.20 -22.28
C LYS A 35 41.40 8.72 -22.26
N ASN A 36 40.44 9.51 -22.75
CA ASN A 36 40.60 10.95 -22.92
C ASN A 36 39.90 11.78 -21.83
N VAL A 37 39.30 11.14 -20.80
CA VAL A 37 38.53 11.82 -19.74
C VAL A 37 39.34 12.98 -19.15
N ASP A 38 40.57 12.74 -18.73
CA ASP A 38 41.39 13.73 -18.02
C ASP A 38 41.76 14.91 -18.90
N LEU A 39 42.08 14.63 -20.17
CA LEU A 39 42.43 15.64 -21.17
C LEU A 39 41.21 16.50 -21.51
N ILE A 40 40.05 15.88 -21.68
CA ILE A 40 38.79 16.59 -21.95
C ILE A 40 38.40 17.45 -20.73
N SER A 41 38.47 16.91 -19.52
CA SER A 41 38.13 17.65 -18.30
C SER A 41 39.01 18.87 -18.07
N LYS A 42 40.33 18.74 -18.30
CA LYS A 42 41.25 19.88 -18.26
C LYS A 42 40.90 20.91 -19.34
N GLY A 43 40.68 20.48 -20.58
CA GLY A 43 40.31 21.39 -21.68
C GLY A 43 39.00 22.15 -21.43
N VAL A 44 37.99 21.50 -20.83
CA VAL A 44 36.73 22.17 -20.44
C VAL A 44 36.97 23.27 -19.40
N MET A 45 37.82 22.99 -18.40
CA MET A 45 38.17 23.96 -17.35
C MET A 45 39.02 25.11 -17.89
N GLU A 46 40.03 24.82 -18.69
CA GLU A 46 40.92 25.82 -19.32
C GLU A 46 40.14 26.77 -20.21
N ASN A 47 39.17 26.26 -20.97
CA ASN A 47 38.28 27.04 -21.82
C ASN A 47 37.11 27.70 -21.06
N LYS A 48 37.04 27.56 -19.72
CA LYS A 48 35.95 28.10 -18.87
C LYS A 48 34.55 27.68 -19.32
N GLN A 49 34.43 26.47 -19.86
CA GLN A 49 33.16 25.88 -20.33
C GLN A 49 32.47 25.01 -19.27
N ASP A 50 33.09 24.85 -18.10
CA ASP A 50 32.62 24.05 -16.98
C ASP A 50 31.19 24.39 -16.56
N LYS A 51 30.88 25.68 -16.36
CA LYS A 51 29.55 26.13 -15.96
C LYS A 51 28.49 25.80 -17.01
N HIS A 52 28.81 26.05 -18.27
CA HIS A 52 27.90 25.81 -19.39
C HIS A 52 27.65 24.31 -19.60
N LEU A 53 28.71 23.48 -19.51
CA LEU A 53 28.58 22.03 -19.54
C LEU A 53 27.65 21.51 -18.44
N MET A 54 27.83 21.98 -17.21
CA MET A 54 27.00 21.57 -16.07
C MET A 54 25.55 22.03 -16.24
N GLU A 55 25.30 23.20 -16.83
CA GLU A 55 23.95 23.66 -17.16
C GLU A 55 23.28 22.76 -18.20
N LEU A 56 24.00 22.40 -19.28
CA LEU A 56 23.50 21.49 -20.31
C LEU A 56 23.18 20.10 -19.75
N ILE A 57 24.03 19.58 -18.85
CA ILE A 57 23.77 18.31 -18.16
C ILE A 57 22.50 18.39 -17.30
N LYS A 58 22.33 19.47 -16.53
CA LYS A 58 21.11 19.68 -15.73
C LYS A 58 19.86 19.74 -16.60
N LYS A 59 19.91 20.47 -17.73
CA LYS A 59 18.81 20.55 -18.70
C LYS A 59 18.50 19.18 -19.29
N ARG A 60 19.52 18.42 -19.70
CA ARG A 60 19.35 17.03 -20.17
C ARG A 60 18.65 16.19 -19.12
N ASP A 61 19.15 16.15 -17.88
CA ASP A 61 18.59 15.31 -16.82
C ASP A 61 17.14 15.69 -16.48
N TYR A 62 16.82 16.99 -16.54
CA TYR A 62 15.45 17.48 -16.43
C TYR A 62 14.56 16.94 -17.57
N TYR A 63 14.98 17.09 -18.83
CA TYR A 63 14.17 16.63 -19.96
C TYR A 63 14.07 15.12 -20.05
N THR A 64 15.14 14.37 -19.73
CA THR A 64 15.09 12.90 -19.64
C THR A 64 14.07 12.46 -18.60
N ARG A 65 14.06 13.09 -17.41
CA ARG A 65 13.04 12.82 -16.40
C ARG A 65 11.65 13.15 -16.93
N LYS A 66 11.50 14.29 -17.62
CA LYS A 66 10.20 14.70 -18.16
C LYS A 66 9.69 13.75 -19.24
N ILE A 67 10.57 13.24 -20.09
CA ILE A 67 10.26 12.22 -21.08
C ILE A 67 9.79 10.94 -20.38
N HIS A 68 10.54 10.47 -19.36
CA HIS A 68 10.13 9.29 -18.60
C HIS A 68 8.77 9.48 -17.91
N GLU A 69 8.52 10.65 -17.31
CA GLU A 69 7.21 11.00 -16.73
C GLU A 69 6.11 10.93 -17.79
N LEU A 70 6.29 11.58 -18.95
CA LEU A 70 5.28 11.60 -20.01
C LEU A 70 5.01 10.23 -20.60
N LEU A 71 6.06 9.42 -20.82
CA LEU A 71 5.92 8.05 -21.31
C LEU A 71 5.21 7.16 -20.28
N ASN A 72 5.55 7.30 -19.00
CA ASN A 72 4.87 6.59 -17.92
C ASN A 72 3.40 7.00 -17.82
N ASP A 73 3.11 8.31 -17.81
CA ASP A 73 1.75 8.85 -17.79
C ASP A 73 0.92 8.41 -19.01
N SER A 74 1.56 8.21 -20.16
CA SER A 74 0.90 7.75 -21.40
C SER A 74 0.59 6.25 -21.37
N GLY A 75 1.37 5.46 -20.63
CA GLY A 75 1.13 4.04 -20.43
C GLY A 75 0.10 3.71 -19.35
N GLU A 76 -0.36 4.72 -18.58
CA GLU A 76 -1.35 4.51 -17.51
C GLU A 76 -2.72 4.11 -18.03
N GLU A 77 -3.19 2.96 -17.60
CA GLU A 77 -4.57 2.55 -17.79
C GLU A 77 -5.51 3.47 -17.00
N LYS A 78 -6.48 4.02 -17.71
CA LYS A 78 -7.45 4.97 -17.17
C LYS A 78 -8.69 4.29 -16.63
N ASN A 79 -9.00 3.13 -17.18
CA ASN A 79 -10.13 2.33 -16.83
C ASN A 79 -9.73 1.31 -15.75
N PRO A 80 -10.22 1.45 -14.51
CA PRO A 80 -9.84 0.55 -13.42
C PRO A 80 -10.23 -0.91 -13.66
N ARG A 81 -11.10 -1.17 -14.64
CA ARG A 81 -11.50 -2.53 -15.06
C ARG A 81 -10.47 -3.25 -15.93
N LEU A 82 -9.52 -2.51 -16.49
CA LEU A 82 -8.46 -3.04 -17.37
C LEU A 82 -7.11 -3.15 -16.65
N ILE A 83 -7.02 -2.70 -15.39
CA ILE A 83 -5.81 -2.78 -14.58
C ILE A 83 -5.58 -4.22 -14.14
N VAL A 84 -4.39 -4.74 -14.45
CA VAL A 84 -4.02 -6.15 -14.21
C VAL A 84 -2.96 -6.34 -13.12
N ASP A 85 -2.15 -5.33 -12.83
CA ASP A 85 -1.05 -5.42 -11.85
C ASP A 85 -1.21 -4.48 -10.64
N GLU A 86 -0.57 -4.87 -9.54
CA GLU A 86 -0.68 -4.18 -8.24
C GLU A 86 -0.03 -2.79 -8.24
N ALA A 87 1.02 -2.58 -9.05
CA ALA A 87 1.72 -1.29 -9.10
C ALA A 87 0.83 -0.24 -9.80
N GLU A 88 0.21 -0.62 -10.92
CA GLU A 88 -0.74 0.23 -11.64
C GLU A 88 -2.01 0.48 -10.80
N ALA A 89 -2.55 -0.53 -10.13
CA ALA A 89 -3.67 -0.36 -9.19
C ALA A 89 -3.34 0.64 -8.08
N GLY A 90 -2.14 0.51 -7.49
CA GLY A 90 -1.67 1.42 -6.45
C GLY A 90 -1.49 2.85 -6.95
N HIS A 91 -1.01 3.01 -8.17
CA HIS A 91 -0.87 4.31 -8.81
C HIS A 91 -2.23 4.96 -9.09
N TYR A 92 -3.17 4.20 -9.68
CA TYR A 92 -4.53 4.63 -9.96
C TYR A 92 -5.23 5.12 -8.69
N ILE A 93 -5.15 4.34 -7.61
CA ILE A 93 -5.77 4.66 -6.33
C ILE A 93 -5.26 6.02 -5.82
N ARG A 94 -3.93 6.22 -5.78
CA ARG A 94 -3.33 7.46 -5.25
C ARG A 94 -3.59 8.67 -6.14
N LYS A 95 -3.47 8.51 -7.46
CA LYS A 95 -3.50 9.64 -8.40
C LYS A 95 -4.91 10.02 -8.82
N ARG A 96 -5.88 9.10 -8.76
CA ARG A 96 -7.26 9.32 -9.25
C ARG A 96 -8.29 9.10 -8.16
N LEU A 97 -8.42 7.87 -7.65
CA LEU A 97 -9.49 7.51 -6.72
C LEU A 97 -9.49 8.40 -5.47
N LEU A 98 -8.32 8.57 -4.85
CA LEU A 98 -8.18 9.31 -3.58
C LEU A 98 -8.10 10.82 -3.75
N LYS A 99 -7.99 11.33 -4.98
CA LYS A 99 -8.10 12.76 -5.25
C LYS A 99 -9.55 13.23 -5.21
N ASP A 100 -10.50 12.33 -5.48
CA ASP A 100 -11.92 12.58 -5.30
C ASP A 100 -12.27 12.52 -3.81
N VAL A 101 -12.58 13.69 -3.23
CA VAL A 101 -12.89 13.84 -1.80
C VAL A 101 -14.11 13.01 -1.41
N THR A 102 -15.13 12.95 -2.27
CA THR A 102 -16.36 12.21 -2.00
C THR A 102 -16.09 10.71 -1.94
N ARG A 103 -15.35 10.18 -2.93
CA ARG A 103 -14.97 8.75 -2.93
C ARG A 103 -14.09 8.41 -1.72
N SER A 104 -13.11 9.27 -1.42
CA SER A 104 -12.22 9.12 -0.27
C SER A 104 -12.98 9.08 1.05
N GLU A 105 -13.96 9.95 1.26
CA GLU A 105 -14.76 9.98 2.50
C GLU A 105 -15.70 8.76 2.60
N GLN A 106 -16.24 8.27 1.48
CA GLN A 106 -17.01 7.00 1.49
C GLN A 106 -16.16 5.81 1.93
N ILE A 107 -14.91 5.70 1.44
CA ILE A 107 -13.99 4.64 1.86
C ILE A 107 -13.59 4.80 3.34
N LYS A 108 -13.33 6.04 3.79
CA LYS A 108 -13.07 6.31 5.21
C LYS A 108 -14.24 5.91 6.10
N SER A 109 -15.47 6.25 5.69
CA SER A 109 -16.69 5.87 6.40
C SER A 109 -16.80 4.34 6.51
N LEU A 110 -16.53 3.62 5.42
CA LEU A 110 -16.47 2.15 5.43
C LEU A 110 -15.43 1.64 6.44
N ILE A 111 -14.20 2.18 6.42
CA ILE A 111 -13.13 1.80 7.38
C ILE A 111 -13.57 2.06 8.83
N ARG A 112 -14.14 3.24 9.13
CA ARG A 112 -14.65 3.56 10.47
C ARG A 112 -15.72 2.57 10.91
N LYS A 113 -16.64 2.23 10.02
CA LYS A 113 -17.74 1.28 10.27
C LYS A 113 -17.21 -0.11 10.65
N HIS A 114 -16.22 -0.62 9.91
CA HIS A 114 -15.55 -1.89 10.22
C HIS A 114 -14.79 -1.86 11.54
N ARG A 115 -14.07 -0.77 11.81
CA ARG A 115 -13.36 -0.58 13.09
C ARG A 115 -14.32 -0.58 14.27
N GLN A 116 -15.43 0.15 14.15
CA GLN A 116 -16.46 0.17 15.19
C GLN A 116 -17.09 -1.20 15.40
N PHE A 117 -17.37 -1.94 14.33
CA PHE A 117 -17.86 -3.31 14.41
C PHE A 117 -16.89 -4.24 15.17
N GLN A 118 -15.58 -4.18 14.88
CA GLN A 118 -14.55 -4.97 15.58
C GLN A 118 -14.48 -4.63 17.08
N VAL A 119 -14.54 -3.34 17.42
CA VAL A 119 -14.55 -2.88 18.82
C VAL A 119 -15.80 -3.39 19.54
N SER A 120 -16.99 -3.16 18.97
CA SER A 120 -18.25 -3.60 19.58
C SER A 120 -18.34 -5.12 19.73
N ALA A 121 -17.85 -5.89 18.75
CA ALA A 121 -17.79 -7.34 18.84
C ALA A 121 -16.87 -7.81 19.97
N THR A 122 -15.71 -7.17 20.14
CA THR A 122 -14.76 -7.48 21.22
C THR A 122 -15.37 -7.18 22.58
N GLU A 123 -16.02 -6.01 22.73
CA GLU A 123 -16.72 -5.64 23.97
C GLU A 123 -17.87 -6.60 24.33
N GLU A 124 -18.64 -7.05 23.33
CA GLU A 124 -19.74 -7.99 23.54
C GLU A 124 -19.22 -9.37 23.97
N GLN A 125 -18.14 -9.85 23.32
CA GLN A 125 -17.47 -11.08 23.72
C GLN A 125 -16.95 -11.00 25.16
N ASP A 126 -16.29 -9.90 25.52
CA ASP A 126 -15.77 -9.68 26.87
C ASP A 126 -16.89 -9.61 27.92
N LYS A 127 -18.02 -8.97 27.59
CA LYS A 127 -19.20 -8.95 28.46
C LYS A 127 -19.75 -10.35 28.72
N ILE A 128 -19.83 -11.20 27.70
CA ILE A 128 -20.25 -12.60 27.86
C ILE A 128 -19.24 -13.33 28.77
N ILE A 129 -17.94 -13.20 28.52
CA ILE A 129 -16.91 -13.86 29.35
C ILE A 129 -16.98 -13.39 30.81
N GLN A 130 -17.16 -12.08 31.04
CA GLN A 130 -17.23 -11.50 32.39
C GLN A 130 -18.50 -11.91 33.15
N LYS A 131 -19.64 -11.98 32.47
CA LYS A 131 -20.93 -12.42 33.04
C LYS A 131 -20.84 -13.80 33.72
N TYR A 132 -20.00 -14.68 33.18
CA TYR A 132 -19.79 -16.03 33.70
C TYR A 132 -18.48 -16.22 34.47
N ARG A 133 -17.67 -15.18 34.68
CA ARG A 133 -16.40 -15.25 35.44
C ARG A 133 -16.58 -15.28 36.96
N VAL A 134 -17.76 -14.92 37.49
CA VAL A 134 -17.95 -14.77 38.94
C VAL A 134 -19.26 -15.40 39.44
N ARG A 135 -19.17 -16.65 39.90
CA ARG A 135 -19.91 -17.11 41.08
C ARG A 135 -18.94 -17.90 41.96
N LYS A 136 -18.50 -17.29 43.06
CA LYS A 136 -17.66 -17.99 44.07
C LYS A 136 -18.44 -19.20 44.59
N PRO A 137 -17.80 -20.37 44.79
CA PRO A 137 -18.46 -21.53 45.37
C PRO A 137 -18.99 -21.20 46.78
N LEU A 138 -20.18 -21.71 47.10
CA LEU A 138 -20.67 -21.75 48.47
C LEU A 138 -19.68 -22.57 49.30
N ALA A 139 -19.30 -22.02 50.46
CA ALA A 139 -18.19 -22.43 51.32
C ALA A 139 -17.87 -23.94 51.36
N GLY A 140 -16.58 -24.26 51.28
CA GLY A 140 -16.05 -25.63 51.28
C GLY A 140 -16.17 -26.32 52.65
N GLY A 141 -16.58 -27.59 52.65
CA GLY A 141 -16.55 -28.44 53.84
C GLY A 141 -17.27 -29.79 53.71
N LEU A 142 -18.27 -29.91 52.82
CA LEU A 142 -19.06 -31.14 52.65
C LEU A 142 -18.96 -31.71 51.23
N LYS A 143 -18.72 -33.03 51.09
CA LYS A 143 -18.65 -33.72 49.77
C LYS A 143 -19.88 -33.47 48.87
N LYS A 144 -21.09 -33.37 49.47
CA LYS A 144 -22.32 -33.01 48.75
C LYS A 144 -22.32 -31.56 48.20
N ILE A 145 -21.67 -30.62 48.89
CA ILE A 145 -21.49 -29.24 48.43
C ILE A 145 -20.50 -29.20 47.27
N GLY A 146 -19.46 -30.04 47.30
CA GLY A 146 -18.53 -30.20 46.18
C GLY A 146 -19.21 -30.67 44.89
N SER A 147 -20.07 -31.69 44.95
CA SER A 147 -20.84 -32.16 43.78
C SER A 147 -21.86 -31.13 43.29
N MET A 148 -22.50 -30.38 44.20
CA MET A 148 -23.42 -29.30 43.83
C MET A 148 -22.69 -28.14 43.16
N ASN A 149 -21.53 -27.72 43.68
CA ASN A 149 -20.71 -26.69 43.08
C ASN A 149 -20.23 -27.11 41.68
N ALA A 150 -19.78 -28.36 41.51
CA ALA A 150 -19.39 -28.89 40.19
C ALA A 150 -20.55 -28.90 39.18
N ALA A 151 -21.76 -29.26 39.62
CA ALA A 151 -22.95 -29.24 38.76
C ALA A 151 -23.38 -27.80 38.40
N ILE A 152 -23.26 -26.85 39.33
CA ILE A 152 -23.52 -25.42 39.09
C ILE A 152 -22.50 -24.85 38.10
N ASP A 153 -21.21 -25.17 38.28
CA ASP A 153 -20.14 -24.75 37.37
C ASP A 153 -20.32 -25.35 35.97
N ALA A 154 -20.67 -26.64 35.87
CA ALA A 154 -20.96 -27.28 34.60
C ALA A 154 -22.15 -26.63 33.88
N LYS A 155 -23.21 -26.27 34.61
CA LYS A 155 -24.37 -25.57 34.06
C LYS A 155 -24.01 -24.16 33.58
N LEU A 156 -23.25 -23.39 34.38
CA LEU A 156 -22.78 -22.06 34.01
C LEU A 156 -21.85 -22.10 32.78
N ASN A 157 -20.98 -23.10 32.69
CA ASN A 157 -20.13 -23.30 31.51
C ASN A 157 -20.95 -23.64 30.26
N ALA A 158 -21.95 -24.52 30.37
CA ALA A 158 -22.83 -24.87 29.26
C ALA A 158 -23.66 -23.65 28.80
N GLU A 159 -24.17 -22.84 29.72
CA GLU A 159 -24.88 -21.59 29.41
C GLU A 159 -23.97 -20.57 28.72
N ARG A 160 -22.73 -20.41 29.21
CA ARG A 160 -21.71 -19.56 28.58
C ARG A 160 -21.40 -20.00 27.16
N GLU A 161 -21.17 -21.29 26.94
CA GLU A 161 -20.87 -21.85 25.62
C GLU A 161 -22.04 -21.67 24.66
N ALA A 162 -23.28 -21.89 25.12
CA ALA A 162 -24.46 -21.65 24.31
C ALA A 162 -24.62 -20.16 23.92
N GLU A 163 -24.34 -19.22 24.83
CA GLU A 163 -24.39 -17.78 24.56
C GLU A 163 -23.26 -17.34 23.62
N LEU A 164 -22.04 -17.82 23.83
CA LEU A 164 -20.91 -17.59 22.91
C LEU A 164 -21.19 -18.15 21.51
N GLN A 165 -21.78 -19.34 21.41
CA GLN A 165 -22.11 -19.93 20.11
C GLN A 165 -23.12 -19.08 19.34
N ARG A 166 -24.16 -18.56 20.03
CA ARG A 166 -25.13 -17.63 19.44
C ARG A 166 -24.45 -16.33 19.01
N PHE A 167 -23.59 -15.78 19.85
CA PHE A 167 -22.80 -14.59 19.55
C PHE A 167 -21.95 -14.79 18.28
N TYR A 168 -21.17 -15.87 18.19
CA TYR A 168 -20.34 -16.15 17.00
C TYR A 168 -21.17 -16.38 15.75
N THR A 169 -22.32 -17.05 15.86
CA THR A 169 -23.24 -17.23 14.72
C THR A 169 -23.73 -15.88 14.19
N ASN A 170 -24.17 -14.99 15.09
CA ASN A 170 -24.60 -13.64 14.73
C ASN A 170 -23.44 -12.79 14.18
N LEU A 171 -22.23 -12.95 14.75
CA LEU A 171 -21.03 -12.25 14.31
C LEU A 171 -20.67 -12.62 12.88
N MET A 172 -20.68 -13.92 12.56
CA MET A 172 -20.40 -14.43 11.22
C MET A 172 -21.42 -13.94 10.19
N GLN A 173 -22.71 -13.92 10.55
CA GLN A 173 -23.75 -13.37 9.67
C GLN A 173 -23.51 -11.88 9.38
N LYS A 174 -23.31 -11.07 10.43
CA LYS A 174 -23.01 -9.64 10.26
C LYS A 174 -21.75 -9.44 9.43
N GLN A 175 -20.69 -10.20 9.69
CA GLN A 175 -19.44 -10.11 8.93
C GLN A 175 -19.68 -10.40 7.44
N SER A 176 -20.52 -11.38 7.11
CA SER A 176 -20.89 -11.66 5.71
C SER A 176 -21.63 -10.47 5.07
N GLU A 177 -22.59 -9.88 5.77
CA GLU A 177 -23.31 -8.69 5.31
C GLU A 177 -22.36 -7.50 5.06
N TYR A 178 -21.42 -7.27 5.99
CA TYR A 178 -20.38 -6.26 5.87
C TYR A 178 -19.44 -6.51 4.70
N CYS A 179 -19.03 -7.76 4.45
CA CYS A 179 -18.21 -8.12 3.30
C CYS A 179 -18.92 -7.79 1.98
N LEU A 180 -20.20 -8.15 1.85
CA LEU A 180 -21.01 -7.87 0.66
C LEU A 180 -21.21 -6.37 0.44
N GLU A 181 -21.50 -5.62 1.50
CA GLU A 181 -21.63 -4.16 1.45
C GLU A 181 -20.32 -3.52 1.00
N SER A 182 -19.19 -3.97 1.55
CA SER A 182 -17.86 -3.46 1.22
C SER A 182 -17.51 -3.72 -0.24
N GLU A 183 -17.72 -4.95 -0.71
CA GLU A 183 -17.46 -5.33 -2.09
C GLU A 183 -18.32 -4.53 -3.06
N ARG A 184 -19.61 -4.35 -2.74
CA ARG A 184 -20.52 -3.52 -3.55
C ARG A 184 -20.08 -2.05 -3.59
N LEU A 185 -19.70 -1.47 -2.44
CA LEU A 185 -19.23 -0.09 -2.39
C LEU A 185 -17.95 0.09 -3.21
N LEU A 186 -16.95 -0.78 -3.01
CA LEU A 186 -15.67 -0.70 -3.72
C LEU A 186 -15.86 -0.90 -5.23
N ARG A 187 -16.79 -1.76 -5.64
CA ARG A 187 -17.16 -1.89 -7.05
C ARG A 187 -17.80 -0.62 -7.61
N ASN A 188 -18.75 -0.01 -6.89
CA ASN A 188 -19.41 1.23 -7.29
C ASN A 188 -18.45 2.42 -7.36
N LEU A 189 -17.40 2.40 -6.54
CA LEU A 189 -16.34 3.41 -6.51
C LEU A 189 -15.28 3.23 -7.59
N ASP A 190 -15.46 2.22 -8.46
CA ASP A 190 -14.52 1.81 -9.48
C ASP A 190 -13.12 1.49 -8.93
N VAL A 191 -13.07 0.81 -7.78
CA VAL A 191 -11.79 0.38 -7.20
C VAL A 191 -11.22 -0.77 -8.03
N PRO A 192 -9.93 -0.71 -8.45
CA PRO A 192 -9.28 -1.81 -9.18
C PRO A 192 -9.42 -3.15 -8.45
N PHE A 193 -9.51 -4.25 -9.19
CA PHE A 193 -9.74 -5.62 -8.69
C PHE A 193 -11.10 -5.88 -8.01
N PHE A 194 -11.88 -4.85 -7.68
CA PHE A 194 -13.28 -4.96 -7.24
C PHE A 194 -14.26 -4.65 -8.37
N ASN A 195 -13.84 -3.82 -9.33
CA ASN A 195 -14.60 -3.48 -10.53
C ASN A 195 -13.91 -4.09 -11.75
N LEU A 196 -14.23 -5.34 -12.08
CA LEU A 196 -13.67 -6.05 -13.24
C LEU A 196 -14.68 -6.10 -14.38
N LEU A 197 -14.19 -6.12 -15.62
CA LEU A 197 -14.98 -6.54 -16.77
C LEU A 197 -15.27 -8.05 -16.64
N LEU A 198 -16.46 -8.45 -17.09
CA LEU A 198 -17.04 -9.79 -16.98
C LEU A 198 -16.01 -10.94 -17.06
N ASP A 199 -16.12 -11.88 -16.11
CA ASP A 199 -15.50 -13.21 -16.09
C ASP A 199 -13.97 -13.30 -16.22
N ASP A 200 -13.24 -12.22 -15.95
CA ASP A 200 -11.80 -12.32 -15.74
C ASP A 200 -11.51 -12.90 -14.34
N HIS A 201 -11.54 -14.24 -14.25
CA HIS A 201 -11.22 -15.01 -13.05
C HIS A 201 -9.74 -14.94 -12.64
N SER A 202 -8.92 -14.13 -13.32
CA SER A 202 -7.49 -13.98 -13.02
C SER A 202 -7.22 -13.19 -11.74
N VAL A 203 -8.20 -12.44 -11.22
CA VAL A 203 -7.98 -11.68 -9.99
C VAL A 203 -7.91 -12.59 -8.78
N THR A 204 -6.73 -12.62 -8.19
CA THR A 204 -6.47 -13.40 -7.00
C THR A 204 -7.03 -12.71 -5.77
N LYS A 205 -7.37 -13.51 -4.73
CA LYS A 205 -7.70 -12.96 -3.42
C LYS A 205 -6.59 -12.06 -2.88
N SER A 206 -5.32 -12.34 -3.21
CA SER A 206 -4.18 -11.52 -2.78
C SER A 206 -4.21 -10.10 -3.35
N GLN A 207 -4.61 -9.92 -4.61
CA GLN A 207 -4.73 -8.58 -5.22
C GLN A 207 -5.83 -7.74 -4.58
N LYS A 208 -6.98 -8.35 -4.26
CA LYS A 208 -8.04 -7.67 -3.49
C LYS A 208 -7.53 -7.27 -2.10
N VAL A 209 -6.81 -8.17 -1.42
CA VAL A 209 -6.19 -7.88 -0.10
C VAL A 209 -5.17 -6.74 -0.20
N PHE A 210 -4.30 -6.75 -1.21
CA PHE A 210 -3.34 -5.67 -1.45
C PHE A 210 -4.03 -4.31 -1.55
N VAL A 211 -5.13 -4.21 -2.32
CA VAL A 211 -5.88 -2.96 -2.45
C VAL A 211 -6.52 -2.54 -1.13
N LEU A 212 -7.09 -3.47 -0.37
CA LEU A 212 -7.67 -3.17 0.95
C LEU A 212 -6.60 -2.66 1.91
N ASP A 213 -5.43 -3.30 1.96
CA ASP A 213 -4.30 -2.90 2.79
C ASP A 213 -3.76 -1.52 2.38
N LEU A 214 -3.67 -1.25 1.08
CA LEU A 214 -3.27 0.05 0.56
C LEU A 214 -4.27 1.15 0.97
N LEU A 215 -5.57 0.91 0.79
CA LEU A 215 -6.61 1.86 1.16
C LEU A 215 -6.60 2.13 2.67
N TYR A 216 -6.47 1.08 3.48
CA TYR A 216 -6.35 1.20 4.93
C TYR A 216 -5.11 2.01 5.30
N LYS A 217 -3.92 1.66 4.77
CA LYS A 217 -2.67 2.39 5.06
C LYS A 217 -2.77 3.87 4.73
N VAL A 218 -3.28 4.21 3.54
CA VAL A 218 -3.30 5.61 3.07
C VAL A 218 -4.37 6.46 3.77
N LEU A 219 -5.50 5.86 4.16
CA LEU A 219 -6.63 6.58 4.73
C LEU A 219 -6.72 6.50 6.26
N ALA A 220 -6.27 5.40 6.87
CA ALA A 220 -6.32 5.21 8.32
C ALA A 220 -5.27 6.03 9.07
N GLU A 221 -4.14 6.38 8.44
CA GLU A 221 -3.19 7.37 9.00
C GLU A 221 -3.81 8.77 9.17
N LYS A 222 -4.97 9.01 8.54
CA LYS A 222 -5.71 10.28 8.59
C LYS A 222 -7.05 10.18 9.34
N LEU A 223 -7.28 9.07 10.08
CA LEU A 223 -8.48 8.79 10.87
C LEU A 223 -8.15 8.81 12.36
#